data_AF-A0A495T3J6-F1
#
_entry.id   AF-A0A495T3J6-F1
#
_cell.length_a   1.000
_cell.length_b   1.000
_cell.length_c   1.000
_cell.angle_alpha   90.00
_cell.angle_beta   90.00
_cell.angle_gamma   90.00
#
_symmetry.space_group_name_H-M   'P 1'
#
loop_
_entity.id
_entity.type
_entity.pdbx_description
1 polymer ?
#
loop_
_entity_poly.entity_id
_entity_poly.type
_entity_poly.pdbx_seq_one_letter_code
_entity_poly.pdbx_strand_id
1 'polypeptide(L)'
;MNSRDAAGSGTPQSSWAPQSTAPTLRHWLERLSATGRVATIDQPVSLEHELAAVAKRLDGEQAAIFLKPGGHAIPVVSGFMSKRAWIAEAMGVPEAALLERFRDAAAHPVAWHELPREEAACQQVVRTQGIDLHALLPIPTHSEHDNGPYITAGLVIARNPRTGIQNVSINRIQVHAPDRMAILMLPRHLLAFYQAAEAAGEALDVAIAIGVDPLTMLASQAITPIDHDELEIAGALHGAPLPVVKCVTNDVRVPAFSEIVIEGRILPKVREPEGPFGEFPKYYSAREAREVIEVTAVTHREQPIYHTIVPAEMEHLLLGAIPREATLLAHLQRGHPGVKDVELSVGGVCRYHLWVQFDKKREGEAKNVILCAFGAHYDIKQVIVVDTDVDVHDPAEIEWAIATRFQADRDLVIVAGAQGSPLDPSTTVGQPEDAAPHMQGVSAKMGLDATRPIVYPAHVFTRVRIPGQDTVDLDRLVATSNAAFDAYLHSGQLRDAV
;
A
#
# COMPACT_ATOMS: atom_id res chain seq x y z
N MET A 1 -6.23 4.80 57.31
CA MET A 1 -5.90 3.39 57.63
C MET A 1 -6.66 2.51 56.66
N ASN A 2 -5.93 1.60 56.01
CA ASN A 2 -6.33 0.46 55.16
C ASN A 2 -7.03 0.81 53.83
N SER A 3 -6.45 0.63 52.64
CA SER A 3 -5.73 -0.48 51.97
C SER A 3 -6.64 -1.58 51.41
N ARG A 4 -6.33 -1.98 50.15
CA ARG A 4 -6.90 -3.03 49.26
C ARG A 4 -7.95 -2.55 48.25
N ASP A 5 -7.89 -2.85 46.95
CA ASP A 5 -6.90 -3.55 46.11
C ASP A 5 -7.09 -3.04 44.67
N ALA A 6 -6.00 -2.54 44.06
CA ALA A 6 -5.95 -2.23 42.63
C ALA A 6 -5.46 -3.51 41.92
N ALA A 7 -6.37 -4.21 41.26
CA ALA A 7 -6.01 -5.25 40.31
C ALA A 7 -5.43 -4.58 39.06
N GLY A 8 -4.13 -4.79 38.85
CA GLY A 8 -3.40 -4.24 37.72
C GLY A 8 -3.96 -4.75 36.39
N SER A 9 -4.41 -3.83 35.55
CA SER A 9 -4.54 -4.05 34.12
C SER A 9 -3.14 -4.11 33.53
N GLY A 10 -2.61 -5.32 33.37
CA GLY A 10 -1.41 -5.56 32.59
C GLY A 10 -1.67 -5.23 31.13
N THR A 11 -1.25 -4.05 30.68
CA THR A 11 -0.98 -3.79 29.28
C THR A 11 0.11 -4.77 28.85
N PRO A 12 -0.07 -5.57 27.78
CA PRO A 12 1.03 -6.34 27.24
C PRO A 12 2.07 -5.34 26.73
N GLN A 13 3.16 -5.15 27.48
CA GLN A 13 4.37 -4.54 26.95
C GLN A 13 4.90 -5.49 25.89
N SER A 14 4.66 -5.13 24.63
CA SER A 14 5.33 -5.71 23.47
C SER A 14 6.83 -5.53 23.66
N SER A 15 7.52 -6.58 24.13
CA SER A 15 8.98 -6.65 24.24
C SER A 15 9.56 -6.91 22.85
N TRP A 16 9.49 -5.91 21.97
CA TRP A 16 10.16 -5.97 20.69
C TRP A 16 11.61 -5.51 20.87
N ALA A 17 12.56 -6.38 20.53
CA ALA A 17 13.99 -6.08 20.59
C ALA A 17 14.44 -5.53 19.23
N PRO A 18 15.19 -4.41 19.18
CA PRO A 18 15.67 -3.86 17.92
C PRO A 18 16.56 -4.85 17.17
N GLN A 19 16.35 -4.96 15.85
CA GLN A 19 17.26 -5.72 14.98
C GLN A 19 18.62 -5.02 14.96
N SER A 20 19.70 -5.77 15.22
CA SER A 20 21.05 -5.23 15.39
C SER A 20 21.74 -4.80 14.09
N THR A 21 21.06 -4.90 12.94
CA THR A 21 21.57 -4.53 11.62
C THR A 21 20.64 -3.51 10.99
N ALA A 22 21.20 -2.48 10.33
CA ALA A 22 20.40 -1.48 9.63
C ALA A 22 19.42 -2.17 8.66
N PRO A 23 18.14 -1.79 8.68
CA PRO A 23 17.14 -2.36 7.77
C PRO A 23 17.42 -1.85 6.36
N THR A 24 17.64 -2.79 5.42
CA THR A 24 17.90 -2.45 4.02
C THR A 24 17.06 -3.33 3.11
N LEU A 25 16.78 -2.86 1.89
CA LEU A 25 16.17 -3.67 0.84
C LEU A 25 16.92 -4.99 0.66
N ARG A 26 18.25 -4.96 0.64
CA ARG A 26 19.10 -6.14 0.39
C ARG A 26 18.88 -7.24 1.43
N HIS A 27 18.85 -6.91 2.73
CA HIS A 27 18.57 -7.88 3.78
C HIS A 27 17.18 -8.51 3.63
N TRP A 28 16.19 -7.72 3.21
CA TRP A 28 14.85 -8.25 2.95
C TRP A 28 14.83 -9.21 1.75
N LEU A 29 15.50 -8.86 0.65
CA LEU A 29 15.60 -9.74 -0.52
C LEU A 29 16.36 -11.03 -0.23
N GLU A 30 17.43 -10.99 0.59
CA GLU A 30 18.13 -12.18 1.10
C GLU A 30 17.18 -13.09 1.89
N ARG A 31 16.35 -12.50 2.77
CA ARG A 31 15.35 -13.23 3.54
C ARG A 31 14.31 -13.91 2.66
N LEU A 32 13.77 -13.20 1.66
CA LEU A 32 12.83 -13.78 0.69
C LEU A 32 13.49 -14.90 -0.13
N SER A 33 14.73 -14.71 -0.58
CA SER A 33 15.48 -15.70 -1.34
C SER A 33 15.71 -16.99 -0.54
N ALA A 34 16.17 -16.87 0.71
CA ALA A 34 16.42 -18.00 1.62
C ALA A 34 15.15 -18.83 1.93
N THR A 35 13.97 -18.28 1.65
CA THR A 35 12.67 -18.92 1.92
C THR A 35 11.91 -19.26 0.64
N GLY A 36 12.58 -19.23 -0.53
CA GLY A 36 11.99 -19.61 -1.82
C GLY A 36 10.99 -18.61 -2.40
N ARG A 37 10.93 -17.38 -1.86
CA ARG A 37 9.98 -16.33 -2.24
C ARG A 37 10.52 -15.35 -3.27
N VAL A 38 11.65 -15.67 -3.91
CA VAL A 38 12.24 -14.91 -5.00
C VAL A 38 12.31 -15.79 -6.24
N ALA A 39 11.86 -15.24 -7.36
CA ALA A 39 12.13 -15.75 -8.69
C ALA A 39 13.25 -14.91 -9.31
N THR A 40 14.35 -15.54 -9.70
CA THR A 40 15.46 -14.88 -10.41
C THR A 40 15.31 -15.08 -11.91
N ILE A 41 15.28 -13.99 -12.66
CA ILE A 41 15.24 -13.95 -14.11
C ILE A 41 16.64 -13.53 -14.59
N ASP A 42 17.41 -14.52 -15.05
CA ASP A 42 18.79 -14.33 -15.50
C ASP A 42 18.93 -14.09 -17.01
N GLN A 43 17.87 -14.37 -17.76
CA GLN A 43 17.75 -14.05 -19.18
C GLN A 43 17.47 -12.56 -19.36
N PRO A 44 17.96 -11.94 -20.45
CA PRO A 44 17.58 -10.59 -20.81
C PRO A 44 16.06 -10.48 -21.01
N VAL A 45 15.46 -9.45 -20.44
CA VAL A 45 14.03 -9.11 -20.63
C VAL A 45 13.91 -7.66 -21.07
N SER A 46 12.92 -7.35 -21.89
CA SER A 46 12.60 -5.98 -22.28
C SER A 46 12.08 -5.17 -21.09
N LEU A 47 12.53 -3.90 -21.01
CA LEU A 47 11.95 -2.91 -20.09
C LEU A 47 10.55 -2.47 -20.50
N GLU A 48 10.24 -2.61 -21.79
CA GLU A 48 8.93 -2.34 -22.35
C GLU A 48 8.08 -3.60 -22.26
N HIS A 49 7.08 -3.56 -21.37
CA HIS A 49 6.03 -4.54 -21.12
C HIS A 49 6.46 -5.92 -20.59
N GLU A 50 7.53 -6.52 -21.10
CA GLU A 50 7.92 -7.91 -20.79
C GLU A 50 8.26 -8.09 -19.31
N LEU A 51 9.06 -7.20 -18.73
CA LEU A 51 9.39 -7.20 -17.30
C LEU A 51 8.12 -7.15 -16.44
N ALA A 52 7.20 -6.23 -16.75
CA ALA A 52 5.94 -6.08 -16.04
C ALA A 52 5.04 -7.32 -16.20
N ALA A 53 5.00 -7.92 -17.39
CA ALA A 53 4.25 -9.14 -17.65
C ALA A 53 4.77 -10.33 -16.81
N VAL A 54 6.09 -10.48 -16.69
CA VAL A 54 6.69 -11.52 -15.83
C VAL A 54 6.37 -11.26 -14.35
N ALA A 55 6.57 -10.02 -13.88
CA ALA A 55 6.29 -9.65 -12.49
C ALA A 55 4.81 -9.86 -12.14
N LYS A 56 3.89 -9.49 -13.03
CA LYS A 56 2.45 -9.72 -12.87
C LYS A 56 2.09 -11.20 -12.76
N ARG A 57 2.77 -12.08 -13.51
CA ARG A 57 2.53 -13.54 -13.46
C ARG A 57 3.02 -14.19 -12.17
N LEU A 58 3.91 -13.52 -11.45
CA LEU A 58 4.47 -13.95 -10.16
C LEU A 58 3.82 -13.22 -8.96
N ASP A 59 2.92 -12.27 -9.22
CA ASP A 59 2.34 -11.40 -8.20
C ASP A 59 1.61 -12.22 -7.13
N GLY A 60 1.86 -11.89 -5.87
CA GLY A 60 1.33 -12.65 -4.74
C GLY A 60 1.91 -14.07 -4.60
N GLU A 61 3.00 -14.42 -5.29
CA GLU A 61 3.69 -15.71 -5.09
C GLU A 61 5.18 -15.52 -4.80
N GLN A 62 5.89 -14.78 -5.64
CA GLN A 62 7.32 -14.53 -5.54
C GLN A 62 7.65 -13.09 -5.93
N ALA A 63 8.65 -12.50 -5.28
CA ALA A 63 9.30 -11.29 -5.78
C ALA A 63 10.11 -11.63 -7.04
N ALA A 64 10.05 -10.79 -8.06
CA ALA A 64 10.79 -10.98 -9.31
C ALA A 64 12.08 -10.15 -9.29
N ILE A 65 13.23 -10.79 -9.53
CA ILE A 65 14.53 -10.13 -9.67
C ILE A 65 15.07 -10.36 -11.08
N PHE A 66 15.22 -9.30 -11.85
CA PHE A 66 15.72 -9.31 -13.22
C PHE A 66 17.17 -8.86 -13.24
N LEU A 67 18.09 -9.75 -13.62
CA LEU A 67 19.53 -9.47 -13.57
C LEU A 67 20.05 -8.66 -14.76
N LYS A 68 19.34 -8.68 -15.89
CA LYS A 68 19.73 -8.01 -17.14
C LYS A 68 18.55 -7.31 -17.84
N PRO A 69 17.85 -6.38 -17.17
CA PRO A 69 16.66 -5.73 -17.71
C PRO A 69 17.06 -4.70 -18.79
N GLY A 70 16.53 -4.83 -20.01
CA GLY A 70 16.80 -3.91 -21.13
C GLY A 70 18.27 -3.80 -21.53
N GLY A 71 19.11 -4.77 -21.18
CA GLY A 71 20.55 -4.70 -21.37
C GLY A 71 21.31 -3.85 -20.34
N HIS A 72 20.64 -3.32 -19.32
CA HIS A 72 21.30 -2.62 -18.21
C HIS A 72 22.02 -3.60 -17.27
N ALA A 73 23.09 -3.11 -16.65
CA ALA A 73 23.82 -3.82 -15.59
C ALA A 73 23.16 -3.69 -14.21
N ILE A 74 22.27 -2.70 -14.04
CA ILE A 74 21.51 -2.51 -12.80
C ILE A 74 20.35 -3.50 -12.80
N PRO A 75 20.28 -4.44 -11.83
CA PRO A 75 19.15 -5.35 -11.72
C PRO A 75 17.88 -4.60 -11.31
N VAL A 76 16.73 -5.12 -11.72
CA VAL A 76 15.40 -4.62 -11.33
C VAL A 76 14.73 -5.60 -10.40
N VAL A 77 14.08 -5.12 -9.34
CA VAL A 77 13.22 -5.91 -8.46
C VAL A 77 11.79 -5.39 -8.48
N SER A 78 10.81 -6.30 -8.34
CA SER A 78 9.39 -5.97 -8.16
C SER A 78 8.69 -7.02 -7.29
N GLY A 79 7.62 -6.63 -6.60
CA GLY A 79 6.70 -7.57 -5.94
C GLY A 79 7.14 -8.07 -4.56
N PHE A 80 8.11 -7.43 -3.89
CA PHE A 80 8.65 -7.92 -2.62
C PHE A 80 7.75 -7.63 -1.40
N MET A 81 6.63 -6.91 -1.60
CA MET A 81 5.58 -6.66 -0.60
C MET A 81 4.18 -7.12 -1.07
N SER A 82 4.11 -8.17 -1.89
CA SER A 82 2.84 -8.63 -2.50
C SER A 82 1.93 -9.48 -1.58
N LYS A 83 2.27 -9.65 -0.29
CA LYS A 83 1.42 -10.33 0.72
C LYS A 83 1.39 -9.59 2.05
N ARG A 84 0.22 -9.56 2.70
CA ARG A 84 0.05 -9.09 4.09
C ARG A 84 1.02 -9.81 5.04
N ALA A 85 1.10 -11.14 4.95
CA ALA A 85 2.04 -11.95 5.73
C ALA A 85 3.50 -11.51 5.61
N TRP A 86 3.93 -11.08 4.41
CA TRP A 86 5.32 -10.65 4.18
C TRP A 86 5.59 -9.29 4.82
N ILE A 87 4.62 -8.37 4.76
CA ILE A 87 4.70 -7.07 5.41
C ILE A 87 4.69 -7.23 6.93
N ALA A 88 3.85 -8.15 7.45
CA ALA A 88 3.81 -8.50 8.87
C ALA A 88 5.14 -9.11 9.35
N GLU A 89 5.75 -10.02 8.56
CA GLU A 89 7.08 -10.56 8.84
C GLU A 89 8.15 -9.46 8.86
N ALA A 90 8.12 -8.53 7.90
CA ALA A 90 9.04 -7.40 7.86
C ALA A 90 8.92 -6.52 9.13
N MET A 91 7.70 -6.34 9.65
CA MET A 91 7.45 -5.67 10.93
C MET A 91 7.80 -6.51 12.17
N GLY A 92 8.03 -7.82 12.02
CA GLY A 92 8.26 -8.74 13.12
C GLY A 92 7.01 -9.06 13.95
N VAL A 93 5.82 -9.03 13.35
CA VAL A 93 4.53 -9.32 14.04
C VAL A 93 3.73 -10.40 13.31
N PRO A 94 2.80 -11.10 13.99
CA PRO A 94 1.80 -11.91 13.30
C PRO A 94 0.89 -11.03 12.43
N GLU A 95 0.34 -11.59 11.36
CA GLU A 95 -0.52 -10.86 10.41
C GLU A 95 -1.71 -10.16 11.07
N ALA A 96 -2.33 -10.81 12.08
CA ALA A 96 -3.44 -10.23 12.85
C ALA A 96 -3.07 -8.95 13.63
N ALA A 97 -1.78 -8.69 13.87
CA ALA A 97 -1.30 -7.49 14.58
C ALA A 97 -0.78 -6.40 13.63
N LEU A 98 -0.89 -6.59 12.31
CA LEU A 98 -0.33 -5.70 11.28
C LEU A 98 -0.86 -4.26 11.42
N LEU A 99 -2.19 -4.09 11.47
CA LEU A 99 -2.81 -2.76 11.58
C LEU A 99 -2.50 -2.09 12.91
N GLU A 100 -2.49 -2.85 14.01
CA GLU A 100 -2.15 -2.35 15.34
C GLU A 100 -0.71 -1.85 15.40
N ARG A 101 0.24 -2.62 14.86
CA ARG A 101 1.65 -2.25 14.81
C ARG A 101 1.89 -0.98 14.00
N PHE A 102 1.26 -0.86 12.83
CA PHE A 102 1.37 0.34 12.02
C PHE A 102 0.77 1.57 12.72
N ARG A 103 -0.41 1.42 13.32
CA ARG A 103 -1.09 2.48 14.09
C ARG A 103 -0.22 2.96 15.25
N ASP A 104 0.40 2.06 16.00
CA ASP A 104 1.28 2.40 17.11
C ASP A 104 2.48 3.22 16.65
N ALA A 105 3.16 2.78 15.58
CA ALA A 105 4.28 3.51 15.00
C ALA A 105 3.89 4.90 14.47
N ALA A 106 2.72 5.03 13.84
CA ALA A 106 2.20 6.31 13.37
C ALA A 106 1.82 7.27 14.51
N ALA A 107 1.39 6.73 15.67
CA ALA A 107 1.07 7.52 16.86
C ALA A 107 2.30 7.91 17.69
N HIS A 108 3.37 7.12 17.61
CA HIS A 108 4.59 7.29 18.37
C HIS A 108 5.83 7.31 17.45
N PRO A 109 5.94 8.32 16.55
CA PRO A 109 7.04 8.43 15.62
C PRO A 109 8.38 8.58 16.36
N VAL A 110 9.46 8.07 15.76
CA VAL A 110 10.81 8.15 16.29
C VAL A 110 11.65 9.01 15.35
N ALA A 111 12.12 10.15 15.85
CA ALA A 111 12.97 11.07 15.08
C ALA A 111 14.12 10.33 14.40
N TRP A 112 14.34 10.60 13.12
CA TRP A 112 15.46 10.04 12.36
C TRP A 112 16.81 10.55 12.87
N HIS A 113 17.89 9.90 12.42
CA HIS A 113 19.26 10.29 12.73
C HIS A 113 20.02 10.59 11.43
N GLU A 114 20.55 11.81 11.30
CA GLU A 114 21.35 12.21 10.13
C GLU A 114 22.78 11.65 10.26
N LEU A 115 23.17 10.84 9.29
CA LEU A 115 24.51 10.29 9.14
C LEU A 115 25.41 11.23 8.33
N PRO A 116 26.73 11.21 8.58
CA PRO A 116 27.71 11.76 7.65
C PRO A 116 27.62 11.11 6.27
N ARG A 117 27.97 11.86 5.22
CA ARG A 117 27.89 11.39 3.82
C ARG A 117 28.70 10.13 3.57
N GLU A 118 29.87 10.01 4.18
CA GLU A 118 30.78 8.86 4.08
C GLU A 118 30.19 7.55 4.60
N GLU A 119 29.16 7.62 5.46
CA GLU A 119 28.44 6.45 5.98
C GLU A 119 27.16 6.15 5.19
N ALA A 120 26.73 7.05 4.29
CA ALA A 120 25.52 6.91 3.51
C ALA A 120 25.77 6.12 2.22
N ALA A 121 25.33 4.87 2.21
CA ALA A 121 25.49 3.96 1.07
C ALA A 121 24.89 4.55 -0.23
N CYS A 122 23.78 5.28 -0.14
CA CYS A 122 23.12 5.88 -1.32
C CYS A 122 23.97 6.97 -2.01
N GLN A 123 25.06 7.46 -1.42
CA GLN A 123 25.92 8.51 -1.98
C GLN A 123 27.33 8.03 -2.33
N GLN A 124 27.55 6.71 -2.44
CA GLN A 124 28.83 6.12 -2.85
C GLN A 124 29.25 6.55 -4.26
N VAL A 125 28.30 6.62 -5.20
CA VAL A 125 28.49 7.16 -6.55
C VAL A 125 27.63 8.41 -6.69
N VAL A 126 28.22 9.50 -7.17
CA VAL A 126 27.54 10.80 -7.36
C VAL A 126 27.75 11.31 -8.78
N ARG A 127 26.65 11.67 -9.45
CA ARG A 127 26.65 12.30 -10.77
C ARG A 127 25.83 13.59 -10.73
N THR A 128 26.44 14.71 -11.10
CA THR A 128 25.80 16.04 -11.13
C THR A 128 25.85 16.69 -12.51
N GLN A 129 26.44 16.01 -13.50
CA GLN A 129 26.62 16.51 -14.86
C GLN A 129 26.44 15.36 -15.85
N GLY A 130 26.00 15.69 -17.08
CA GLY A 130 25.79 14.70 -18.14
C GLY A 130 24.79 13.61 -17.73
N ILE A 131 23.72 14.00 -17.02
CA ILE A 131 22.70 13.09 -16.53
C ILE A 131 21.80 12.71 -17.71
N ASP A 132 21.72 11.41 -17.97
CA ASP A 132 20.73 10.79 -18.84
C ASP A 132 20.09 9.64 -18.09
N LEU A 133 18.89 9.87 -17.57
CA LEU A 133 18.14 8.90 -16.79
C LEU A 133 17.86 7.61 -17.57
N HIS A 134 17.58 7.68 -18.87
CA HIS A 134 17.31 6.50 -19.69
C HIS A 134 18.59 5.66 -19.89
N ALA A 135 19.75 6.30 -20.01
CA ALA A 135 21.02 5.59 -20.11
C ALA A 135 21.47 5.02 -18.75
N LEU A 136 21.21 5.75 -17.66
CA LEU A 136 21.66 5.40 -16.32
C LEU A 136 20.80 4.31 -15.66
N LEU A 137 19.47 4.38 -15.81
CA LEU A 137 18.53 3.61 -14.99
C LEU A 137 17.61 2.71 -15.84
N PRO A 138 17.35 1.47 -15.42
CA PRO A 138 16.47 0.54 -16.12
C PRO A 138 14.98 0.84 -15.83
N ILE A 139 14.49 1.98 -16.31
CA ILE A 139 13.11 2.46 -16.02
C ILE A 139 12.11 1.73 -16.94
N PRO A 140 11.16 0.93 -16.41
CA PRO A 140 10.23 0.16 -17.24
C PRO A 140 9.10 1.02 -17.83
N THR A 141 8.52 0.52 -18.93
CA THR A 141 7.18 0.89 -19.42
C THR A 141 6.26 -0.28 -19.11
N HIS A 142 5.24 -0.09 -18.28
CA HIS A 142 4.50 -1.21 -17.67
C HIS A 142 3.39 -1.76 -18.56
N SER A 143 2.59 -0.88 -19.14
CA SER A 143 1.34 -1.23 -19.81
C SER A 143 1.30 -0.71 -21.26
N GLU A 144 0.52 -1.37 -22.11
CA GLU A 144 0.47 -1.15 -23.57
C GLU A 144 0.28 0.31 -24.01
N HIS A 145 -0.51 1.08 -23.28
CA HIS A 145 -0.77 2.49 -23.60
C HIS A 145 -0.06 3.47 -22.65
N ASP A 146 0.88 3.02 -21.82
CA ASP A 146 1.69 3.94 -21.04
C ASP A 146 2.52 4.82 -21.99
N ASN A 147 2.59 6.12 -21.71
CA ASN A 147 3.27 7.08 -22.57
C ASN A 147 4.82 7.03 -22.47
N GLY A 148 5.39 5.85 -22.21
CA GLY A 148 6.84 5.61 -22.07
C GLY A 148 7.26 5.22 -20.65
N PRO A 149 8.54 5.40 -20.28
CA PRO A 149 9.09 4.92 -19.01
C PRO A 149 8.59 5.67 -17.77
N TYR A 150 8.24 4.93 -16.72
CA TYR A 150 7.76 5.48 -15.45
C TYR A 150 8.55 4.98 -14.23
N ILE A 151 8.88 5.91 -13.34
CA ILE A 151 9.29 5.59 -11.97
C ILE A 151 8.01 5.41 -11.14
N THR A 152 7.78 4.19 -10.66
CA THR A 152 6.55 3.80 -9.92
C THR A 152 6.79 3.45 -8.46
N ALA A 153 8.04 3.37 -8.03
CA ALA A 153 8.43 3.02 -6.65
C ALA A 153 9.35 4.07 -6.00
N GLY A 154 9.33 5.30 -6.52
CA GLY A 154 10.12 6.40 -5.98
C GLY A 154 9.42 7.07 -4.81
N LEU A 155 10.07 7.09 -3.65
CA LEU A 155 9.66 7.94 -2.53
C LEU A 155 10.04 9.39 -2.83
N VAL A 156 9.06 10.21 -3.18
CA VAL A 156 9.22 11.66 -3.37
C VAL A 156 9.24 12.32 -2.00
N ILE A 157 10.39 12.88 -1.65
CA ILE A 157 10.63 13.58 -0.40
C ILE A 157 10.78 15.06 -0.71
N ALA A 158 9.95 15.87 -0.08
CA ALA A 158 9.99 17.33 -0.22
C ALA A 158 9.91 17.98 1.16
N ARG A 159 10.51 19.16 1.31
CA ARG A 159 10.41 19.95 2.54
C ARG A 159 9.33 21.01 2.39
N ASN A 160 8.49 21.16 3.40
CA ASN A 160 7.55 22.27 3.45
C ASN A 160 8.34 23.59 3.38
N PRO A 161 8.09 24.46 2.38
CA PRO A 161 8.82 25.72 2.23
C PRO A 161 8.71 26.66 3.44
N ARG A 162 7.68 26.48 4.28
CA ARG A 162 7.41 27.33 5.45
C ARG A 162 7.98 26.79 6.75
N THR A 163 7.92 25.48 6.97
CA THR A 163 8.28 24.85 8.26
C THR A 163 9.60 24.09 8.18
N GLY A 164 10.05 23.71 6.97
CA GLY A 164 11.22 22.90 6.75
C GLY A 164 11.04 21.41 7.11
N ILE A 165 9.86 20.99 7.56
CA ILE A 165 9.52 19.60 7.87
C ILE A 165 9.28 18.84 6.56
N GLN A 166 9.71 17.58 6.51
CA GLN A 166 9.59 16.78 5.29
C GLN A 166 8.22 16.12 5.18
N ASN A 167 7.82 15.85 3.94
CA ASN A 167 6.78 14.91 3.59
C ASN A 167 7.37 13.87 2.64
N VAL A 168 6.98 12.62 2.82
CA VAL A 168 7.29 11.50 1.92
C VAL A 168 6.00 11.02 1.26
N SER A 169 6.03 10.83 -0.05
CA SER A 169 4.92 10.20 -0.78
C SER A 169 5.43 9.32 -1.91
N ILE A 170 4.59 8.44 -2.44
CA ILE A 170 4.85 7.78 -3.72
C ILE A 170 4.01 8.47 -4.79
N ASN A 171 4.66 8.85 -5.87
CA ASN A 171 4.02 9.46 -7.03
C ASN A 171 4.52 8.73 -8.28
N ARG A 172 3.65 8.53 -9.26
CA ARG A 172 4.10 8.13 -10.59
C ARG A 172 4.84 9.31 -11.23
N ILE A 173 5.98 9.02 -11.83
CA ILE A 173 6.85 10.03 -12.47
C ILE A 173 7.22 9.53 -13.86
N GLN A 174 6.78 10.24 -14.89
CA GLN A 174 7.14 9.94 -16.26
C GLN A 174 8.51 10.55 -16.58
N VAL A 175 9.40 9.77 -17.20
CA VAL A 175 10.71 10.26 -17.64
C VAL A 175 10.63 10.58 -19.13
N HIS A 176 10.59 11.88 -19.46
CA HIS A 176 10.37 12.37 -20.82
C HIS A 176 11.67 12.68 -21.57
N ALA A 177 12.75 12.97 -20.83
CA ALA A 177 14.02 13.41 -21.38
C ALA A 177 15.18 12.97 -20.46
N PRO A 178 16.45 13.15 -20.88
CA PRO A 178 17.62 12.77 -20.09
C PRO A 178 17.62 13.28 -18.64
N ASP A 179 17.15 14.51 -18.39
CA ASP A 179 17.20 15.21 -17.10
C ASP A 179 15.87 15.90 -16.73
N ARG A 180 14.76 15.53 -17.38
CA ARG A 180 13.42 16.06 -17.11
C ARG A 180 12.37 14.98 -16.96
N MET A 181 11.49 15.20 -15.99
CA MET A 181 10.41 14.28 -15.64
C MET A 181 9.11 15.03 -15.38
N ALA A 182 7.96 14.39 -15.58
CA ALA A 182 6.65 14.93 -15.18
C ALA A 182 6.04 14.09 -14.05
N ILE A 183 5.42 14.74 -13.07
CA ILE A 183 4.90 14.11 -11.85
C ILE A 183 3.41 14.37 -11.67
N LEU A 184 2.63 13.33 -11.36
CA LEU A 184 1.25 13.51 -10.87
C LEU A 184 1.26 13.78 -9.37
N MET A 185 0.76 14.94 -8.95
CA MET A 185 0.52 15.28 -7.56
C MET A 185 -0.98 15.38 -7.27
N LEU A 186 -1.51 14.39 -6.55
CA LEU A 186 -2.88 14.42 -6.02
C LEU A 186 -3.00 15.47 -4.89
N PRO A 187 -4.22 15.95 -4.54
CA PRO A 187 -4.44 17.00 -3.55
C PRO A 187 -4.10 16.56 -2.12
N ARG A 188 -2.80 16.48 -1.83
CA ARG A 188 -2.15 16.04 -0.59
C ARG A 188 -1.00 17.01 -0.24
N HIS A 189 -0.20 16.67 0.77
CA HIS A 189 0.85 17.54 1.30
C HIS A 189 1.86 18.00 0.24
N LEU A 190 2.34 17.11 -0.63
CA LEU A 190 3.28 17.47 -1.70
C LEU A 190 2.72 18.56 -2.64
N LEU A 191 1.44 18.44 -3.06
CA LEU A 191 0.79 19.47 -3.87
C LEU A 191 0.66 20.78 -3.10
N ALA A 192 0.32 20.74 -1.81
CA ALA A 192 0.24 21.94 -0.97
C ALA A 192 1.60 22.64 -0.83
N PHE A 193 2.69 21.87 -0.67
CA PHE A 193 4.05 22.41 -0.63
C PHE A 193 4.43 23.06 -1.96
N TYR A 194 4.11 22.38 -3.07
CA TYR A 194 4.37 22.90 -4.40
C TYR A 194 3.58 24.18 -4.68
N GLN A 195 2.29 24.23 -4.35
CA GLN A 195 1.46 25.43 -4.52
C GLN A 195 1.99 26.62 -3.72
N ALA A 196 2.51 26.38 -2.51
CA ALA A 196 3.15 27.43 -1.72
C ALA A 196 4.42 27.97 -2.39
N ALA A 197 5.30 27.09 -2.90
CA ALA A 197 6.51 27.48 -3.62
C ALA A 197 6.19 28.19 -4.95
N GLU A 198 5.24 27.67 -5.73
CA GLU A 198 4.81 28.24 -7.01
C GLU A 198 4.20 29.64 -6.84
N ALA A 199 3.41 29.84 -5.78
CA ALA A 199 2.87 31.15 -5.42
C ALA A 199 3.96 32.18 -5.08
N ALA A 200 5.08 31.73 -4.51
CA ALA A 200 6.28 32.55 -4.28
C ALA A 200 7.15 32.72 -5.55
N GLY A 201 6.85 32.00 -6.63
CA GLY A 201 7.68 31.97 -7.85
C GLY A 201 8.97 31.17 -7.68
N GLU A 202 9.04 30.31 -6.66
CA GLU A 202 10.19 29.49 -6.33
C GLU A 202 9.97 28.04 -6.77
N ALA A 203 11.06 27.34 -7.07
CA ALA A 203 11.00 25.90 -7.29
C ALA A 203 10.93 25.15 -5.96
N LEU A 204 10.28 23.99 -5.95
CA LEU A 204 10.27 23.12 -4.77
C LEU A 204 11.36 22.05 -4.91
N ASP A 205 12.35 22.08 -4.03
CA ASP A 205 13.37 21.03 -3.97
C ASP A 205 12.76 19.69 -3.56
N VAL A 206 13.13 18.64 -4.29
CA VAL A 206 12.68 17.27 -4.07
C VAL A 206 13.83 16.27 -4.21
N ALA A 207 13.67 15.12 -3.58
CA ALA A 207 14.49 13.95 -3.83
C ALA A 207 13.59 12.72 -4.01
N ILE A 208 13.97 11.82 -4.91
CA ILE A 208 13.25 10.59 -5.22
C ILE A 208 14.13 9.42 -4.81
N ALA A 209 13.82 8.79 -3.67
CA ALA A 209 14.55 7.62 -3.19
C ALA A 209 13.92 6.33 -3.74
N ILE A 210 14.73 5.49 -4.40
CA ILE A 210 14.33 4.23 -5.03
C ILE A 210 15.12 3.09 -4.39
N GLY A 211 14.44 1.97 -4.14
CA GLY A 211 15.03 0.79 -3.52
C GLY A 211 15.31 1.02 -2.03
N VAL A 212 14.24 1.24 -1.27
CA VAL A 212 14.27 1.32 0.20
C VAL A 212 13.69 0.03 0.82
N ASP A 213 13.84 -0.16 2.12
CA ASP A 213 13.28 -1.33 2.79
C ASP A 213 11.73 -1.28 2.89
N PRO A 214 11.07 -2.43 3.10
CA PRO A 214 9.61 -2.51 3.13
C PRO A 214 8.91 -1.58 4.12
N LEU A 215 9.47 -1.36 5.31
CA LEU A 215 8.81 -0.57 6.34
C LEU A 215 8.91 0.93 6.05
N THR A 216 10.03 1.39 5.49
CA THR A 216 10.16 2.76 5.00
C THR A 216 9.21 3.01 3.82
N MET A 217 9.02 2.06 2.91
CA MET A 217 7.99 2.18 1.87
C MET A 217 6.60 2.29 2.45
N LEU A 218 6.26 1.42 3.41
CA LEU A 218 4.94 1.42 4.01
C LEU A 218 4.66 2.72 4.79
N ALA A 219 5.66 3.25 5.49
CA ALA A 219 5.55 4.50 6.23
C ALA A 219 5.21 5.69 5.32
N SER A 220 5.75 5.72 4.08
CA SER A 220 5.45 6.78 3.10
C SER A 220 3.97 6.89 2.69
N GLN A 221 3.18 5.85 3.01
CA GLN A 221 1.75 5.79 2.70
C GLN A 221 0.87 6.14 3.91
N ALA A 222 1.47 6.57 5.02
CA ALA A 222 0.76 7.02 6.20
C ALA A 222 -0.14 8.23 5.89
N ILE A 223 -1.31 8.28 6.54
CA ILE A 223 -2.21 9.43 6.47
C ILE A 223 -2.01 10.24 7.76
N THR A 224 -1.06 11.16 7.71
CA THR A 224 -0.67 12.02 8.82
C THR A 224 -1.25 13.43 8.67
N PRO A 225 -1.30 14.23 9.75
CA PRO A 225 -1.44 15.68 9.63
C PRO A 225 -0.26 16.27 8.83
N ILE A 226 -0.47 17.44 8.23
CA ILE A 226 0.63 18.21 7.63
C ILE A 226 1.72 18.48 8.68
N ASP A 227 2.97 18.55 8.24
CA ASP A 227 4.14 18.78 9.12
C ASP A 227 4.44 17.61 10.08
N HIS A 228 4.15 16.38 9.67
CA HIS A 228 4.66 15.15 10.26
C HIS A 228 5.50 14.39 9.22
N ASP A 229 6.75 14.07 9.56
CA ASP A 229 7.69 13.39 8.65
C ASP A 229 7.48 11.86 8.71
N GLU A 230 7.06 11.26 7.60
CA GLU A 230 6.83 9.81 7.51
C GLU A 230 8.11 8.99 7.74
N LEU A 231 9.31 9.56 7.57
CA LEU A 231 10.56 8.86 7.90
C LEU A 231 10.69 8.59 9.41
N GLU A 232 10.03 9.37 10.26
CA GLU A 232 9.98 9.11 11.70
C GLU A 232 9.05 7.94 12.05
N ILE A 233 7.98 7.74 11.25
CA ILE A 233 7.12 6.55 11.36
C ILE A 233 7.91 5.31 10.93
N ALA A 234 8.73 5.42 9.88
CA ALA A 234 9.63 4.34 9.51
C ALA A 234 10.60 3.99 10.65
N GLY A 235 11.15 4.99 11.34
CA GLY A 235 11.97 4.78 12.54
C GLY A 235 11.22 4.05 13.66
N ALA A 236 9.94 4.38 13.89
CA ALA A 236 9.11 3.70 14.87
C ALA A 236 8.76 2.25 14.47
N LEU A 237 8.49 2.00 13.18
CA LEU A 237 8.27 0.65 12.65
C LEU A 237 9.51 -0.23 12.82
N HIS A 238 10.68 0.33 12.55
CA HIS A 238 12.00 -0.26 12.81
C HIS A 238 12.43 -0.18 14.28
N GLY A 239 11.61 0.40 15.15
CA GLY A 239 11.85 0.75 16.55
C GLY A 239 13.25 1.27 16.91
N ALA A 240 13.87 1.99 15.98
CA ALA A 240 15.11 2.73 16.13
C ALA A 240 15.11 3.90 15.13
N PRO A 241 15.78 5.04 15.44
CA PRO A 241 15.89 6.17 14.51
C PRO A 241 16.30 5.73 13.10
N LEU A 242 15.51 6.11 12.09
CA LEU A 242 15.86 5.81 10.70
C LEU A 242 17.14 6.59 10.32
N PRO A 243 18.19 5.95 9.80
CA PRO A 243 19.36 6.66 9.32
C PRO A 243 19.06 7.40 8.01
N VAL A 244 19.26 8.71 8.01
CA VAL A 244 19.07 9.58 6.84
C VAL A 244 20.35 10.31 6.48
N VAL A 245 20.44 10.84 5.27
CA VAL A 245 21.55 11.69 4.83
C VAL A 245 20.99 12.90 4.10
N LYS A 246 21.62 14.06 4.26
CA LYS A 246 21.30 15.24 3.45
C LYS A 246 21.71 15.00 1.99
N CYS A 247 20.84 15.40 1.07
CA CYS A 247 21.10 15.42 -0.38
C CYS A 247 22.35 16.25 -0.75
N VAL A 248 22.94 15.96 -1.89
CA VAL A 248 24.17 16.60 -2.38
C VAL A 248 23.91 18.02 -2.87
N THR A 249 22.77 18.26 -3.52
CA THR A 249 22.44 19.49 -4.24
C THR A 249 21.34 20.32 -3.57
N ASN A 250 20.61 19.75 -2.61
CA ASN A 250 19.54 20.45 -1.89
C ASN A 250 19.49 20.05 -0.40
N ASP A 251 18.56 20.62 0.36
CA ASP A 251 18.43 20.39 1.80
C ASP A 251 17.51 19.22 2.20
N VAL A 252 17.04 18.40 1.26
CA VAL A 252 16.20 17.23 1.56
C VAL A 252 17.04 16.13 2.22
N ARG A 253 16.48 15.44 3.21
CA ARG A 253 17.05 14.24 3.85
C ARG A 253 16.39 13.00 3.28
N VAL A 254 17.19 12.05 2.81
CA VAL A 254 16.75 10.77 2.25
C VAL A 254 17.25 9.61 3.10
N PRO A 255 16.60 8.42 3.09
CA PRO A 255 17.13 7.26 3.79
C PRO A 255 18.55 6.94 3.30
N ALA A 256 19.52 6.93 4.22
CA ALA A 256 20.95 6.83 3.89
C ALA A 256 21.32 5.52 3.18
N PHE A 257 20.44 4.54 3.30
CA PHE A 257 20.57 3.20 2.76
C PHE A 257 19.65 2.93 1.55
N SER A 258 19.09 3.95 0.92
CA SER A 258 18.42 3.81 -0.38
C SER A 258 19.38 3.23 -1.42
N GLU A 259 18.88 2.52 -2.44
CA GLU A 259 19.72 2.04 -3.53
C GLU A 259 20.11 3.17 -4.50
N ILE A 260 19.14 4.01 -4.87
CA ILE A 260 19.28 5.12 -5.83
C ILE A 260 18.52 6.33 -5.29
N VAL A 261 19.07 7.54 -5.48
CA VAL A 261 18.41 8.81 -5.17
C VAL A 261 18.55 9.74 -6.38
N ILE A 262 17.44 10.26 -6.87
CA ILE A 262 17.39 11.32 -7.89
C ILE A 262 17.03 12.62 -7.20
N GLU A 263 17.92 13.60 -7.22
CA GLU A 263 17.68 14.93 -6.68
C GLU A 263 17.22 15.87 -7.78
N GLY A 264 16.31 16.78 -7.44
CA GLY A 264 15.83 17.76 -8.41
C GLY A 264 14.98 18.85 -7.79
N ARG A 265 14.32 19.60 -8.67
CA ARG A 265 13.42 20.70 -8.31
C ARG A 265 12.18 20.69 -9.18
N ILE A 266 11.00 20.79 -8.56
CA ILE A 266 9.74 20.97 -9.27
C ILE A 266 9.65 22.45 -9.69
N LEU A 267 9.62 22.70 -10.99
CA LEU A 267 9.67 24.06 -11.54
C LEU A 267 8.33 24.79 -11.36
N PRO A 268 8.33 26.08 -10.97
CA PRO A 268 7.11 26.86 -10.83
C PRO A 268 6.54 27.16 -12.23
N LYS A 269 5.23 26.98 -12.42
CA LYS A 269 4.50 27.36 -13.64
C LYS A 269 4.95 26.65 -14.93
N VAL A 270 5.79 25.62 -14.83
CA VAL A 270 6.17 24.77 -15.96
C VAL A 270 5.34 23.50 -15.93
N ARG A 271 4.71 23.17 -17.05
CA ARG A 271 3.93 21.95 -17.22
C ARG A 271 4.28 21.28 -18.54
N GLU A 272 4.35 19.96 -18.53
CA GLU A 272 4.57 19.13 -19.72
C GLU A 272 3.48 18.05 -19.82
N PRO A 273 3.16 17.55 -21.02
CA PRO A 273 2.13 16.52 -21.17
C PRO A 273 2.57 15.17 -20.60
N GLU A 274 1.91 14.70 -19.55
CA GLU A 274 2.12 13.41 -18.88
C GLU A 274 0.95 12.46 -19.16
N GLY A 275 1.23 11.16 -19.25
CA GLY A 275 0.22 10.14 -19.51
C GLY A 275 -0.15 9.98 -21.01
N PRO A 276 -1.05 9.04 -21.36
CA PRO A 276 -1.83 8.21 -20.45
C PRO A 276 -0.99 7.20 -19.66
N PHE A 277 -1.54 6.72 -18.54
CA PHE A 277 -0.88 5.79 -17.62
C PHE A 277 -1.90 4.85 -16.98
N GLY A 278 -1.55 3.56 -16.88
CA GLY A 278 -2.38 2.53 -16.22
C GLY A 278 -2.42 2.70 -14.70
N GLU A 279 -3.59 3.02 -14.15
CA GLU A 279 -3.76 3.35 -12.73
C GLU A 279 -4.27 2.20 -11.86
N PHE A 280 -4.21 2.35 -10.53
CA PHE A 280 -4.70 1.34 -9.58
C PHE A 280 -6.16 0.86 -9.78
N PRO A 281 -7.10 1.67 -10.34
CA PRO A 281 -8.44 1.18 -10.68
C PRO A 281 -8.46 0.21 -11.87
N LYS A 282 -7.29 -0.09 -12.48
CA LYS A 282 -7.11 -0.93 -13.67
C LYS A 282 -7.59 -0.27 -14.97
N TYR A 283 -7.60 1.07 -14.99
CA TYR A 283 -7.96 1.88 -16.15
C TYR A 283 -6.88 2.93 -16.42
N TYR A 284 -6.83 3.43 -17.64
CA TYR A 284 -5.92 4.51 -18.02
C TYR A 284 -6.46 5.87 -17.56
N SER A 285 -5.60 6.66 -16.89
CA SER A 285 -5.85 8.10 -16.77
C SER A 285 -5.51 8.80 -18.08
N ALA A 286 -6.24 9.87 -18.40
CA ALA A 286 -5.99 10.67 -19.59
C ALA A 286 -4.61 11.35 -19.57
N ARG A 287 -4.18 11.82 -20.74
CA ARG A 287 -3.02 12.68 -20.87
C ARG A 287 -3.35 14.09 -20.38
N GLU A 288 -2.54 14.62 -19.47
CA GLU A 288 -2.76 15.94 -18.86
C GLU A 288 -1.45 16.72 -18.73
N ALA A 289 -1.53 18.04 -18.62
CA ALA A 289 -0.37 18.89 -18.35
C ALA A 289 0.01 18.78 -16.86
N ARG A 290 1.21 18.28 -16.56
CA ARG A 290 1.69 18.01 -15.20
C ARG A 290 2.99 18.73 -14.87
N GLU A 291 3.23 18.93 -13.58
CA GLU A 291 4.41 19.59 -13.04
C GLU A 291 5.71 18.90 -13.47
N VAL A 292 6.73 19.70 -13.76
CA VAL A 292 8.02 19.22 -14.27
C VAL A 292 9.07 19.23 -13.17
N ILE A 293 9.77 18.12 -13.01
CA ILE A 293 10.98 17.99 -12.19
C ILE A 293 12.19 18.16 -13.11
N GLU A 294 13.05 19.11 -12.79
CA GLU A 294 14.40 19.22 -13.36
C GLU A 294 15.40 18.51 -12.45
N VAL A 295 16.19 17.59 -13.00
CA VAL A 295 17.13 16.76 -12.25
C VAL A 295 18.45 17.51 -12.02
N THR A 296 18.94 17.51 -10.79
CA THR A 296 20.19 18.17 -10.38
C THR A 296 21.29 17.18 -10.02
N ALA A 297 20.95 15.99 -9.53
CA ALA A 297 21.90 14.93 -9.26
C ALA A 297 21.26 13.54 -9.32
N VAL A 298 22.08 12.53 -9.63
CA VAL A 298 21.76 11.13 -9.37
C VAL A 298 22.87 10.57 -8.48
N THR A 299 22.48 10.03 -7.33
CA THR A 299 23.38 9.33 -6.41
C THR A 299 22.92 7.89 -6.22
N HIS A 300 23.84 6.95 -6.05
CA HIS A 300 23.48 5.57 -5.81
C HIS A 300 24.58 4.80 -5.07
N ARG A 301 24.21 3.64 -4.53
CA ARG A 301 25.15 2.62 -4.03
C ARG A 301 26.05 2.08 -5.14
N GLU A 302 27.22 1.56 -4.80
CA GLU A 302 27.95 0.68 -5.72
C GLU A 302 27.08 -0.54 -6.06
N GLN A 303 26.89 -0.80 -7.37
CA GLN A 303 26.02 -1.87 -7.88
C GLN A 303 24.59 -1.78 -7.31
N PRO A 304 23.82 -0.73 -7.64
CA PRO A 304 22.50 -0.52 -7.07
C PRO A 304 21.48 -1.54 -7.60
N ILE A 305 20.36 -1.67 -6.90
CA ILE A 305 19.16 -2.39 -7.35
C ILE A 305 18.07 -1.36 -7.64
N TYR A 306 17.49 -1.39 -8.84
CA TYR A 306 16.34 -0.56 -9.18
C TYR A 306 15.05 -1.23 -8.73
N HIS A 307 14.22 -0.55 -7.95
CA HIS A 307 12.90 -1.05 -7.57
C HIS A 307 11.81 -0.44 -8.46
N THR A 308 10.92 -1.29 -8.95
CA THR A 308 9.68 -0.88 -9.63
C THR A 308 8.48 -1.60 -9.03
N ILE A 309 7.35 -0.90 -8.99
CA ILE A 309 6.04 -1.46 -8.65
C ILE A 309 5.23 -1.57 -9.94
N VAL A 310 4.69 -2.75 -10.23
CA VAL A 310 3.73 -2.91 -11.34
C VAL A 310 2.39 -2.30 -10.89
N PRO A 311 1.83 -1.32 -11.62
CA PRO A 311 0.57 -0.70 -11.23
C PRO A 311 -0.59 -1.70 -11.11
N ALA A 312 -1.50 -1.47 -10.15
CA ALA A 312 -2.68 -2.28 -9.86
C ALA A 312 -2.46 -3.74 -9.42
N GLU A 313 -1.21 -4.15 -9.18
CA GLU A 313 -0.85 -5.46 -8.60
C GLU A 313 -0.66 -5.38 -7.08
N MET A 314 -0.54 -6.52 -6.39
CA MET A 314 -0.67 -6.61 -4.93
C MET A 314 0.34 -5.75 -4.15
N GLU A 315 1.57 -5.58 -4.64
CA GLU A 315 2.53 -4.67 -4.02
C GLU A 315 2.00 -3.23 -3.97
N HIS A 316 1.45 -2.73 -5.08
CA HIS A 316 0.81 -1.40 -5.13
C HIS A 316 -0.42 -1.36 -4.20
N LEU A 317 -1.30 -2.34 -4.32
CA LEU A 317 -2.57 -2.35 -3.59
C LEU A 317 -2.36 -2.40 -2.07
N LEU A 318 -1.50 -3.30 -1.58
CA LEU A 318 -1.25 -3.47 -0.15
C LEU A 318 -0.46 -2.32 0.48
N LEU A 319 0.52 -1.76 -0.24
CA LEU A 319 1.25 -0.57 0.21
C LEU A 319 0.28 0.58 0.52
N GLY A 320 -0.75 0.75 -0.31
CA GLY A 320 -1.81 1.69 -0.05
C GLY A 320 -2.77 1.23 1.05
N ALA A 321 -3.20 -0.04 1.03
CA ALA A 321 -4.28 -0.58 1.87
C ALA A 321 -3.97 -0.47 3.36
N ILE A 322 -2.84 -1.04 3.78
CA ILE A 322 -2.54 -1.31 5.19
C ILE A 322 -2.48 -0.03 6.02
N PRO A 323 -1.77 1.04 5.60
CA PRO A 323 -1.77 2.31 6.33
C PRO A 323 -3.15 2.95 6.40
N ARG A 324 -3.94 2.86 5.32
CA ARG A 324 -5.28 3.42 5.27
C ARG A 324 -6.24 2.66 6.17
N GLU A 325 -6.19 1.34 6.18
CA GLU A 325 -6.94 0.48 7.11
C GLU A 325 -6.59 0.81 8.56
N ALA A 326 -5.30 0.92 8.90
CA ALA A 326 -4.87 1.28 10.25
C ALA A 326 -5.40 2.66 10.68
N THR A 327 -5.35 3.66 9.79
CA THR A 327 -5.91 4.99 10.05
C THR A 327 -7.44 4.95 10.17
N LEU A 328 -8.14 4.25 9.27
CA LEU A 328 -9.59 4.13 9.27
C LEU A 328 -10.09 3.41 10.52
N LEU A 329 -9.47 2.30 10.90
CA LEU A 329 -9.78 1.55 12.11
C LEU A 329 -9.66 2.45 13.35
N ALA A 330 -8.52 3.14 13.48
CA ALA A 330 -8.30 4.06 14.59
C ALA A 330 -9.28 5.24 14.60
N HIS A 331 -9.66 5.76 13.43
CA HIS A 331 -10.66 6.83 13.31
C HIS A 331 -12.05 6.34 13.74
N LEU A 332 -12.50 5.20 13.23
CA LEU A 332 -13.80 4.61 13.53
C LEU A 332 -13.92 4.24 15.01
N GLN A 333 -12.88 3.63 15.60
CA GLN A 333 -12.87 3.20 17.00
C GLN A 333 -13.01 4.38 17.99
N ARG A 334 -12.56 5.59 17.63
CA ARG A 334 -12.73 6.78 18.48
C ARG A 334 -14.21 7.13 18.72
N GLY A 335 -15.04 7.02 17.69
CA GLY A 335 -16.48 7.27 17.78
C GLY A 335 -17.31 6.01 18.08
N HIS A 336 -16.78 4.84 17.71
CA HIS A 336 -17.48 3.56 17.73
C HIS A 336 -16.59 2.43 18.27
N PRO A 337 -16.42 2.30 19.60
CA PRO A 337 -15.53 1.30 20.23
C PRO A 337 -15.92 -0.17 19.94
N GLY A 338 -17.11 -0.41 19.39
CA GLY A 338 -17.55 -1.71 18.91
C GLY A 338 -16.86 -2.16 17.62
N VAL A 339 -16.21 -1.27 16.87
CA VAL A 339 -15.47 -1.63 15.64
C VAL A 339 -14.24 -2.46 16.01
N LYS A 340 -14.17 -3.68 15.47
CA LYS A 340 -13.13 -4.67 15.82
C LYS A 340 -12.06 -4.77 14.75
N ASP A 341 -12.46 -4.71 13.49
CA ASP A 341 -11.55 -4.87 12.36
C ASP A 341 -12.10 -4.18 11.11
N VAL A 342 -11.22 -3.93 10.14
CA VAL A 342 -11.57 -3.39 8.82
C VAL A 342 -10.70 -4.00 7.73
N GLU A 343 -11.25 -4.11 6.52
CA GLU A 343 -10.52 -4.54 5.33
C GLU A 343 -10.91 -3.68 4.13
N LEU A 344 -9.91 -3.19 3.38
CA LEU A 344 -10.13 -2.61 2.06
C LEU A 344 -10.03 -3.73 1.01
N SER A 345 -11.18 -4.17 0.51
CA SER A 345 -11.24 -5.35 -0.35
C SER A 345 -10.40 -5.21 -1.63
N VAL A 346 -9.77 -6.30 -2.06
CA VAL A 346 -9.03 -6.39 -3.33
C VAL A 346 -9.94 -6.09 -4.52
N GLY A 347 -11.21 -6.53 -4.48
CA GLY A 347 -12.21 -6.20 -5.52
C GLY A 347 -12.52 -4.71 -5.62
N GLY A 348 -12.54 -4.01 -4.49
CA GLY A 348 -12.59 -2.54 -4.41
C GLY A 348 -11.23 -1.88 -4.57
N VAL A 349 -10.28 -2.55 -5.22
CA VAL A 349 -8.90 -2.09 -5.50
C VAL A 349 -8.16 -1.58 -4.26
N CYS A 350 -8.40 -2.22 -3.11
CA CYS A 350 -7.83 -1.87 -1.82
C CYS A 350 -7.96 -0.37 -1.44
N ARG A 351 -9.04 0.26 -1.91
CA ARG A 351 -9.25 1.69 -1.72
C ARG A 351 -10.72 2.11 -1.67
N TYR A 352 -11.55 1.61 -2.58
CA TYR A 352 -12.91 2.11 -2.75
C TYR A 352 -13.95 1.41 -1.86
N HIS A 353 -13.75 0.13 -1.54
CA HIS A 353 -14.71 -0.66 -0.76
C HIS A 353 -14.10 -1.05 0.58
N LEU A 354 -14.74 -0.60 1.66
CA LEU A 354 -14.35 -0.87 3.04
C LEU A 354 -15.34 -1.85 3.68
N TRP A 355 -14.82 -2.92 4.27
CA TRP A 355 -15.58 -3.85 5.10
C TRP A 355 -15.24 -3.58 6.56
N VAL A 356 -16.25 -3.59 7.43
CA VAL A 356 -16.10 -3.22 8.84
C VAL A 356 -16.75 -4.28 9.72
N GLN A 357 -15.95 -4.90 10.60
CA GLN A 357 -16.44 -5.82 11.62
C GLN A 357 -16.87 -5.04 12.86
N PHE A 358 -18.13 -5.21 13.28
CA PHE A 358 -18.74 -4.37 14.30
C PHE A 358 -19.52 -5.17 15.36
N ASP A 359 -19.15 -4.97 16.63
CA ASP A 359 -19.88 -5.49 17.79
C ASP A 359 -21.03 -4.54 18.17
N LYS A 360 -22.12 -4.61 17.39
CA LYS A 360 -23.30 -3.74 17.50
C LYS A 360 -24.00 -3.88 18.86
N LYS A 361 -24.27 -2.75 19.54
CA LYS A 361 -24.97 -2.70 20.85
C LYS A 361 -26.32 -2.00 20.79
N ARG A 362 -26.57 -1.18 19.77
CA ARG A 362 -27.88 -0.56 19.50
C ARG A 362 -28.20 -0.57 18.02
N GLU A 363 -29.48 -0.68 17.69
CA GLU A 363 -29.92 -0.54 16.29
C GLU A 363 -29.58 0.85 15.75
N GLY A 364 -29.22 0.92 14.47
CA GLY A 364 -28.78 2.15 13.81
C GLY A 364 -27.31 2.52 14.00
N GLU A 365 -26.58 1.89 14.93
CA GLU A 365 -25.14 2.16 15.11
C GLU A 365 -24.33 1.84 13.85
N ALA A 366 -24.65 0.77 13.11
CA ALA A 366 -23.98 0.42 11.86
C ALA A 366 -24.12 1.51 10.79
N LYS A 367 -25.27 2.18 10.70
CA LYS A 367 -25.44 3.34 9.80
C LYS A 367 -24.58 4.53 10.21
N ASN A 368 -24.38 4.76 11.51
CA ASN A 368 -23.45 5.79 11.97
C ASN A 368 -22.00 5.43 11.63
N VAL A 369 -21.61 4.15 11.76
CA VAL A 369 -20.30 3.65 11.34
C VAL A 369 -20.08 3.88 9.84
N ILE A 370 -21.09 3.60 9.00
CA ILE A 370 -21.06 3.87 7.55
C ILE A 370 -20.79 5.36 7.27
N LEU A 371 -21.57 6.26 7.89
CA LEU A 371 -21.42 7.70 7.69
C LEU A 371 -20.07 8.21 8.20
N CYS A 372 -19.58 7.66 9.31
CA CYS A 372 -18.25 7.95 9.85
C CYS A 372 -17.15 7.54 8.87
N ALA A 373 -17.24 6.34 8.28
CA ALA A 373 -16.28 5.88 7.27
C ALA A 373 -16.27 6.75 6.01
N PHE A 374 -17.43 7.18 5.51
CA PHE A 374 -17.51 8.12 4.38
C PHE A 374 -16.88 9.48 4.69
N GLY A 375 -17.02 9.97 5.93
CA GLY A 375 -16.40 11.21 6.38
C GLY A 375 -14.90 11.06 6.68
N ALA A 376 -14.44 9.85 6.99
CA ALA A 376 -13.05 9.59 7.36
C ALA A 376 -12.08 9.66 6.17
N HIS A 377 -12.51 9.23 4.98
CA HIS A 377 -11.65 9.23 3.80
C HIS A 377 -12.46 9.37 2.49
N TYR A 378 -12.10 10.34 1.65
CA TYR A 378 -12.90 10.68 0.45
C TYR A 378 -12.94 9.57 -0.60
N ASP A 379 -11.87 8.77 -0.75
CA ASP A 379 -11.86 7.65 -1.72
C ASP A 379 -12.87 6.54 -1.39
N ILE A 380 -13.38 6.42 -0.14
CA ILE A 380 -14.32 5.35 0.22
C ILE A 380 -15.63 5.56 -0.52
N LYS A 381 -15.97 4.64 -1.42
CA LYS A 381 -17.19 4.65 -2.22
C LYS A 381 -18.24 3.70 -1.66
N GLN A 382 -17.82 2.55 -1.13
CA GLN A 382 -18.69 1.55 -0.54
C GLN A 382 -18.25 1.18 0.87
N VAL A 383 -19.21 1.04 1.79
CA VAL A 383 -18.97 0.51 3.14
C VAL A 383 -19.93 -0.63 3.42
N ILE A 384 -19.45 -1.76 3.90
CA ILE A 384 -20.29 -2.86 4.39
C ILE A 384 -19.96 -3.10 5.85
N VAL A 385 -20.96 -3.06 6.71
CA VAL A 385 -20.80 -3.35 8.15
C VAL A 385 -21.36 -4.73 8.44
N VAL A 386 -20.56 -5.58 9.07
CA VAL A 386 -20.89 -6.97 9.41
C VAL A 386 -20.67 -7.23 10.90
N ASP A 387 -21.28 -8.29 11.42
CA ASP A 387 -21.10 -8.71 12.82
C ASP A 387 -19.73 -9.38 13.08
N THR A 388 -19.37 -9.55 14.35
CA THR A 388 -18.13 -10.21 14.80
C THR A 388 -18.01 -11.70 14.49
N ASP A 389 -19.07 -12.33 13.99
CA ASP A 389 -19.04 -13.72 13.52
C ASP A 389 -18.84 -13.83 12.01
N VAL A 390 -18.51 -12.73 11.33
CA VAL A 390 -18.18 -12.66 9.89
C VAL A 390 -16.71 -12.28 9.77
N ASP A 391 -15.93 -13.08 9.04
CA ASP A 391 -14.54 -12.72 8.74
C ASP A 391 -14.50 -11.65 7.64
N VAL A 392 -13.90 -10.50 7.94
CA VAL A 392 -13.76 -9.41 6.95
C VAL A 392 -12.65 -9.67 5.94
N HIS A 393 -11.78 -10.66 6.18
CA HIS A 393 -10.71 -11.03 5.25
C HIS A 393 -11.16 -12.09 4.23
N ASP A 394 -12.38 -12.62 4.37
CA ASP A 394 -12.99 -13.57 3.43
C ASP A 394 -14.12 -12.91 2.62
N PRO A 395 -13.92 -12.65 1.31
CA PRO A 395 -14.96 -12.10 0.45
C PRO A 395 -16.27 -12.92 0.43
N ALA A 396 -16.20 -14.24 0.60
CA ALA A 396 -17.39 -15.10 0.59
C ALA A 396 -18.22 -14.92 1.87
N GLU A 397 -17.58 -14.68 3.02
CA GLU A 397 -18.25 -14.34 4.28
C GLU A 397 -18.98 -12.99 4.19
N ILE A 398 -18.37 -12.01 3.51
CA ILE A 398 -18.99 -10.71 3.26
C ILE A 398 -20.22 -10.85 2.35
N GLU A 399 -20.09 -11.56 1.24
CA GLU A 399 -21.21 -11.82 0.33
C GLU A 399 -22.35 -12.57 1.05
N TRP A 400 -22.01 -13.59 1.86
CA TRP A 400 -22.98 -14.33 2.67
C TRP A 400 -23.72 -13.43 3.67
N ALA A 401 -23.01 -12.53 4.36
CA ALA A 401 -23.61 -11.59 5.29
C ALA A 401 -24.62 -10.67 4.57
N ILE A 402 -24.26 -10.13 3.39
CA ILE A 402 -25.18 -9.34 2.58
C ILE A 402 -26.39 -10.19 2.17
N ALA A 403 -26.18 -11.38 1.64
CA ALA A 403 -27.27 -12.23 1.14
C ALA A 403 -28.32 -12.59 2.21
N THR A 404 -27.90 -12.68 3.48
CA THR A 404 -28.74 -13.24 4.55
C THR A 404 -29.14 -12.25 5.65
N ARG A 405 -28.47 -11.09 5.76
CA ARG A 405 -28.69 -10.09 6.82
C ARG A 405 -29.08 -8.70 6.32
N PHE A 406 -29.09 -8.46 5.02
CA PHE A 406 -29.40 -7.14 4.43
C PHE A 406 -30.78 -7.13 3.76
N GLN A 407 -31.53 -6.05 3.94
CA GLN A 407 -32.75 -5.72 3.21
C GLN A 407 -32.67 -4.30 2.64
N ALA A 408 -32.69 -4.17 1.31
CA ALA A 408 -32.36 -2.92 0.63
C ALA A 408 -33.26 -1.72 0.99
N ASP A 409 -34.53 -1.96 1.31
CA ASP A 409 -35.49 -0.92 1.69
C ASP A 409 -35.18 -0.28 3.05
N ARG A 410 -34.44 -0.98 3.92
CA ARG A 410 -34.17 -0.54 5.29
C ARG A 410 -32.68 -0.37 5.60
N ASP A 411 -31.80 -1.18 5.02
CA ASP A 411 -30.40 -1.31 5.44
C ASP A 411 -29.42 -0.59 4.50
N LEU A 412 -29.92 -0.07 3.37
CA LEU A 412 -29.16 0.70 2.40
C LEU A 412 -29.02 2.17 2.83
N VAL A 413 -27.80 2.70 2.72
CA VAL A 413 -27.50 4.12 2.89
C VAL A 413 -26.90 4.64 1.59
N ILE A 414 -27.44 5.74 1.05
CA ILE A 414 -26.91 6.40 -0.16
C ILE A 414 -26.56 7.85 0.20
N VAL A 415 -25.35 8.27 -0.17
CA VAL A 415 -24.94 9.68 -0.12
C VAL A 415 -24.59 10.11 -1.54
N ALA A 416 -25.48 10.89 -2.16
CA ALA A 416 -25.28 11.39 -3.52
C ALA A 416 -24.43 12.67 -3.54
N GLY A 417 -23.63 12.86 -4.59
CA GLY A 417 -22.87 14.09 -4.83
C GLY A 417 -21.74 14.33 -3.82
N ALA A 418 -21.23 13.28 -3.18
CA ALA A 418 -20.10 13.38 -2.26
C ALA A 418 -18.77 13.39 -3.02
N GLN A 419 -17.72 13.91 -2.40
CA GLN A 419 -16.37 13.80 -2.97
C GLN A 419 -15.92 12.33 -3.00
N GLY A 420 -15.45 11.89 -4.16
CA GLY A 420 -14.85 10.59 -4.41
C GLY A 420 -13.48 10.72 -5.08
N SER A 421 -13.06 9.67 -5.76
CA SER A 421 -11.75 9.62 -6.41
C SER A 421 -11.81 10.19 -7.83
N PRO A 422 -10.92 11.12 -8.23
CA PRO A 422 -10.84 11.58 -9.62
C PRO A 422 -10.38 10.47 -10.59
N LEU A 423 -9.83 9.37 -10.04
CA LEU A 423 -9.37 8.21 -10.81
C LEU A 423 -10.46 7.14 -10.99
N ASP A 424 -11.63 7.28 -10.37
CA ASP A 424 -12.76 6.38 -10.60
C ASP A 424 -13.46 6.75 -11.92
N PRO A 425 -13.37 5.92 -12.97
CA PRO A 425 -13.93 6.25 -14.28
C PRO A 425 -15.46 6.35 -14.26
N SER A 426 -16.16 5.75 -13.29
CA SER A 426 -17.62 5.89 -13.22
C SER A 426 -18.07 7.31 -12.85
N THR A 427 -17.17 8.14 -12.32
CA THR A 427 -17.45 9.54 -11.99
C THR A 427 -17.41 10.47 -13.21
N THR A 428 -16.91 9.99 -14.35
CA THR A 428 -16.82 10.76 -15.60
C THR A 428 -18.03 10.53 -16.51
N VAL A 429 -18.83 9.49 -16.26
CA VAL A 429 -20.00 9.16 -17.08
C VAL A 429 -21.04 10.28 -17.01
N GLY A 430 -21.36 10.85 -18.17
CA GLY A 430 -22.33 11.95 -18.28
C GLY A 430 -21.77 13.33 -17.90
N GLN A 431 -20.50 13.44 -17.54
CA GLN A 431 -19.81 14.73 -17.44
C GLN A 431 -19.37 15.20 -18.84
N PRO A 432 -19.38 16.51 -19.11
CA PRO A 432 -18.80 17.03 -20.34
C PRO A 432 -17.28 16.83 -20.35
N GLU A 433 -16.68 16.72 -21.53
CA GLU A 433 -15.23 16.52 -21.68
C GLU A 433 -14.41 17.67 -21.08
N ASP A 434 -14.98 18.88 -21.04
CA ASP A 434 -14.41 20.10 -20.47
C ASP A 434 -14.90 20.38 -19.05
N ALA A 435 -15.38 19.37 -18.32
CA ALA A 435 -15.81 19.52 -16.93
C ALA A 435 -14.71 20.19 -16.10
N ALA A 436 -15.10 21.20 -15.33
CA ALA A 436 -14.17 21.95 -14.52
C ALA A 436 -13.41 21.01 -13.57
N PRO A 437 -12.07 21.15 -13.40
CA PRO A 437 -11.27 20.22 -12.60
C PRO A 437 -11.79 19.96 -11.18
N HIS A 438 -12.41 20.96 -10.54
CA HIS A 438 -12.97 20.83 -9.21
C HIS A 438 -14.25 19.96 -9.13
N MET A 439 -14.84 19.58 -10.26
CA MET A 439 -15.99 18.68 -10.36
C MET A 439 -15.59 17.22 -10.58
N GLN A 440 -14.31 16.94 -10.87
CA GLN A 440 -13.83 15.58 -11.11
C GLN A 440 -13.91 14.74 -9.82
N GLY A 441 -14.30 13.47 -9.97
CA GLY A 441 -14.37 12.53 -8.86
C GLY A 441 -15.60 12.67 -7.96
N VAL A 442 -16.56 13.55 -8.27
CA VAL A 442 -17.85 13.59 -7.54
C VAL A 442 -18.60 12.26 -7.75
N SER A 443 -19.01 11.62 -6.66
CA SER A 443 -19.50 10.24 -6.67
C SER A 443 -20.74 10.07 -5.79
N ALA A 444 -21.50 9.01 -6.06
CA ALA A 444 -22.48 8.49 -5.13
C ALA A 444 -21.83 7.40 -4.27
N LYS A 445 -21.97 7.51 -2.95
CA LYS A 445 -21.46 6.54 -1.99
C LYS A 445 -22.59 5.62 -1.51
N MET A 446 -22.27 4.35 -1.28
CA MET A 446 -23.23 3.30 -0.93
C MET A 446 -22.80 2.54 0.33
N GLY A 447 -23.66 2.51 1.35
CA GLY A 447 -23.43 1.80 2.60
C GLY A 447 -24.43 0.67 2.81
N LEU A 448 -23.98 -0.50 3.24
CA LEU A 448 -24.82 -1.66 3.53
C LEU A 448 -24.65 -2.03 5.02
N ASP A 449 -25.74 -1.95 5.78
CA ASP A 449 -25.84 -2.59 7.09
C ASP A 449 -26.17 -4.07 6.90
N ALA A 450 -25.15 -4.94 6.93
CA ALA A 450 -25.31 -6.39 6.86
C ALA A 450 -25.18 -7.03 8.26
N THR A 451 -25.51 -6.27 9.31
CA THR A 451 -25.54 -6.78 10.69
C THR A 451 -26.91 -7.38 11.01
N ARG A 452 -26.94 -8.47 11.77
CA ARG A 452 -28.21 -9.02 12.29
C ARG A 452 -28.88 -8.03 13.25
N PRO A 453 -30.21 -8.07 13.42
CA PRO A 453 -30.87 -7.41 14.54
C PRO A 453 -30.27 -7.84 15.88
N ILE A 454 -30.29 -6.99 16.89
CA ILE A 454 -29.75 -7.31 18.23
C ILE A 454 -30.62 -8.35 18.92
N VAL A 455 -31.95 -8.22 18.77
CA VAL A 455 -32.92 -9.13 19.36
C VAL A 455 -33.57 -9.93 18.25
N TYR A 456 -33.37 -11.24 18.31
CA TYR A 456 -33.96 -12.21 17.40
C TYR A 456 -34.14 -13.55 18.12
N PRO A 457 -35.12 -14.38 17.70
CA PRO A 457 -35.19 -15.76 18.17
C PRO A 457 -33.92 -16.52 17.77
N ALA A 458 -33.33 -17.28 18.70
CA ALA A 458 -32.00 -17.89 18.51
C ALA A 458 -31.81 -18.58 17.14
N HIS A 459 -32.80 -19.36 16.69
CA HIS A 459 -32.71 -20.11 15.43
C HIS A 459 -32.58 -19.27 14.15
N VAL A 460 -32.83 -17.95 14.18
CA VAL A 460 -32.91 -17.12 12.97
C VAL A 460 -31.53 -16.75 12.42
N PHE A 461 -30.63 -16.25 13.28
CA PHE A 461 -29.30 -15.78 12.86
C PHE A 461 -28.13 -16.52 13.52
N THR A 462 -28.40 -17.58 14.30
CA THR A 462 -27.33 -18.45 14.79
C THR A 462 -26.73 -19.25 13.64
N ARG A 463 -25.43 -19.06 13.39
CA ARG A 463 -24.67 -19.84 12.40
C ARG A 463 -24.63 -21.31 12.80
N VAL A 464 -24.85 -22.20 11.83
CA VAL A 464 -24.63 -23.63 12.01
C VAL A 464 -23.13 -23.88 12.18
N ARG A 465 -22.76 -24.73 13.15
CA ARG A 465 -21.37 -25.17 13.38
C ARG A 465 -21.35 -26.67 13.60
N ILE A 466 -20.34 -27.36 13.08
CA ILE A 466 -20.12 -28.78 13.35
C ILE A 466 -19.19 -28.89 14.57
N PRO A 467 -19.64 -29.46 15.70
CA PRO A 467 -18.79 -29.61 16.87
C PRO A 467 -17.51 -30.38 16.54
N GLY A 468 -16.37 -29.82 16.91
CA GLY A 468 -15.05 -30.43 16.69
C GLY A 468 -14.41 -30.15 15.32
N GLN A 469 -15.09 -29.43 14.41
CA GLN A 469 -14.55 -29.11 13.08
C GLN A 469 -13.21 -28.35 13.11
N ASP A 470 -13.00 -27.50 14.12
CA ASP A 470 -11.78 -26.68 14.23
C ASP A 470 -10.64 -27.43 14.95
N THR A 471 -10.92 -28.62 15.50
CA THR A 471 -9.97 -29.42 16.30
C THR A 471 -9.67 -30.79 15.71
N VAL A 472 -10.32 -31.15 14.61
CA VAL A 472 -10.10 -32.43 13.93
C VAL A 472 -8.74 -32.42 13.23
N ASP A 473 -7.90 -33.40 13.54
CA ASP A 473 -6.57 -33.55 12.97
C ASP A 473 -6.65 -34.30 11.62
N LEU A 474 -6.69 -33.55 10.52
CA LEU A 474 -6.74 -34.13 9.19
C LEU A 474 -5.44 -34.84 8.80
N ASP A 475 -4.27 -34.41 9.27
CA ASP A 475 -2.99 -35.07 8.95
C ASP A 475 -2.95 -36.48 9.55
N ARG A 476 -3.58 -36.67 10.70
CA ARG A 476 -3.77 -37.99 11.31
C ARG A 476 -4.85 -38.83 10.61
N LEU A 477 -5.94 -38.22 10.15
CA LEU A 477 -7.13 -38.94 9.68
C LEU A 477 -7.15 -39.20 8.17
N VAL A 478 -6.57 -38.30 7.38
CA VAL A 478 -6.51 -38.40 5.92
C VAL A 478 -5.33 -39.29 5.56
N ALA A 479 -5.59 -40.36 4.83
CA ALA A 479 -4.54 -41.25 4.36
C ALA A 479 -3.58 -40.50 3.40
N THR A 480 -2.30 -40.85 3.44
CA THR A 480 -1.27 -40.27 2.56
C THR A 480 -1.45 -40.61 1.07
N SER A 481 -2.33 -41.58 0.75
CA SER A 481 -2.72 -41.92 -0.62
C SER A 481 -4.12 -42.54 -0.66
N ASN A 482 -4.73 -42.52 -1.84
CA ASN A 482 -6.05 -43.09 -2.08
C ASN A 482 -6.03 -44.61 -2.37
N ALA A 483 -4.87 -45.29 -2.24
CA ALA A 483 -4.69 -46.68 -2.64
C ALA A 483 -5.71 -47.65 -2.02
N ALA A 484 -6.11 -47.42 -0.76
CA ALA A 484 -7.13 -48.23 -0.09
C ALA A 484 -8.52 -48.07 -0.73
N PHE A 485 -8.88 -46.85 -1.13
CA PHE A 485 -10.14 -46.56 -1.83
C PHE A 485 -10.09 -47.08 -3.28
N ASP A 486 -8.95 -46.93 -3.95
CA ASP A 486 -8.75 -47.46 -5.30
C ASP A 486 -8.90 -48.99 -5.31
N ALA A 487 -8.29 -49.69 -4.36
CA ALA A 487 -8.46 -51.14 -4.21
C ALA A 487 -9.92 -51.54 -3.97
N TYR A 488 -10.65 -50.78 -3.14
CA TYR A 488 -12.08 -50.98 -2.92
C TYR A 488 -12.87 -50.87 -4.24
N LEU A 489 -12.63 -49.83 -5.05
CA LEU A 489 -13.32 -49.64 -6.34
C LEU A 489 -13.06 -50.80 -7.33
N HIS A 490 -11.85 -51.36 -7.35
CA HIS A 490 -11.49 -52.45 -8.27
C HIS A 490 -11.83 -53.85 -7.75
N SER A 491 -12.15 -54.00 -6.46
CA SER A 491 -12.56 -55.27 -5.87
C SER A 491 -13.90 -55.81 -6.40
N GLY A 492 -14.70 -54.98 -7.09
CA GLY A 492 -15.98 -55.32 -7.72
C GLY A 492 -15.93 -55.70 -9.21
N GLN A 493 -14.84 -55.40 -9.93
CA GLN A 493 -14.73 -55.67 -11.39
C GLN A 493 -14.53 -57.15 -11.76
N LEU A 494 -14.61 -58.06 -10.80
CA LEU A 494 -14.67 -59.51 -11.02
C LEU A 494 -16.11 -60.08 -11.07
N ARG A 495 -17.17 -59.24 -11.05
CA ARG A 495 -18.57 -59.72 -11.07
C ARG A 495 -19.40 -59.41 -12.32
N ASP A 496 -18.92 -58.57 -13.24
CA ASP A 496 -19.65 -58.25 -14.49
C ASP A 496 -19.01 -58.89 -15.73
N ALA A 497 -18.49 -60.12 -15.58
CA ALA A 497 -18.16 -61.00 -16.70
C ALA A 497 -19.09 -62.23 -16.64
N VAL A 498 -20.33 -62.06 -17.10
CA VAL A 498 -21.20 -63.12 -17.64
C VAL A 498 -21.84 -62.61 -18.90
#